data_AF-A0A1T2X5Q5-F1
#
_entry.id   AF-A0A1T2X5Q5-F1
#
_cell.length_a   1.000
_cell.length_b   1.000
_cell.length_c   1.000
_cell.angle_alpha   90.00
_cell.angle_beta   90.00
_cell.angle_gamma   90.00
#
_symmetry.space_group_name_H-M   'P 1'
#
loop_
_entity.id
_entity.type
_entity.pdbx_description
1 polymer ?
#
loop_
_entity_poly.entity_id
_entity_poly.type
_entity_poly.pdbx_seq_one_letter_code
_entity_poly.pdbx_strand_id
1 'polypeptide(L)'
;MKTTPRQRAFADYYIETGNAKESYIRAGYISTGNAAEAGAVQILRNIKVNSYIAERMESKDKERIDSQDEILETLTRILRGEEYEEIPIGIVGGAQMLTPKPPSTKERLDAAEKLGKRYGLWKDVIDVTHKLPTFVNDVPEDDDS
;
A
#
# COMPACT_ATOMS: atom_id res chain seq x y z
N MET A 1 0.81 -1.29 -33.03
CA MET A 1 0.76 0.20 -33.02
C MET A 1 0.97 0.73 -31.61
N LYS A 2 2.06 1.47 -31.38
CA LYS A 2 2.61 1.95 -30.10
C LYS A 2 1.98 3.28 -29.64
N THR A 3 1.95 3.59 -28.35
CA THR A 3 1.52 4.92 -27.83
C THR A 3 2.47 6.01 -28.31
N THR A 4 1.94 7.15 -28.73
CA THR A 4 2.77 8.28 -29.16
C THR A 4 3.41 8.99 -27.97
N PRO A 5 4.52 9.73 -28.14
CA PRO A 5 5.12 10.50 -27.05
C PRO A 5 4.13 11.47 -26.38
N ARG A 6 3.26 12.12 -27.15
CA ARG A 6 2.22 13.02 -26.62
C ARG A 6 1.13 12.30 -25.83
N GLN A 7 0.73 11.11 -26.25
CA GLN A 7 -0.23 10.29 -25.48
C GLN A 7 0.36 9.80 -24.16
N ARG A 8 1.67 9.50 -24.13
CA ARG A 8 2.37 9.17 -22.89
C ARG A 8 2.46 10.36 -21.94
N ALA A 9 2.87 11.52 -22.45
CA ALA A 9 2.89 12.76 -21.66
C ALA A 9 1.50 13.11 -21.08
N PHE A 10 0.43 12.95 -21.88
CA PHE A 10 -0.95 13.09 -21.40
C PHE A 10 -1.25 12.15 -20.23
N ALA A 11 -0.94 10.87 -20.39
CA ALA A 11 -1.18 9.88 -19.35
C ALA A 11 -0.38 10.17 -18.07
N ASP A 12 0.88 10.56 -18.19
CA ASP A 12 1.73 10.90 -17.03
C ASP A 12 1.15 12.12 -16.26
N TYR A 13 0.73 13.19 -16.96
CA TYR A 13 0.06 14.33 -16.31
C TYR A 13 -1.32 13.98 -15.75
N TYR A 14 -2.04 13.06 -16.39
CA TYR A 14 -3.34 12.62 -15.91
C TYR A 14 -3.25 11.85 -14.60
N ILE A 15 -2.21 11.00 -14.46
CA ILE A 15 -1.90 10.31 -13.20
C ILE A 15 -1.54 11.33 -12.10
N GLU A 16 -0.85 12.41 -12.45
CA GLU A 16 -0.44 13.45 -11.48
C GLU A 16 -1.60 14.35 -11.04
N THR A 17 -2.43 14.81 -11.99
CA THR A 17 -3.43 15.87 -11.74
C THR A 17 -4.84 15.35 -11.53
N GLY A 18 -5.17 14.14 -11.99
CA GLY A 18 -6.54 13.62 -12.06
C GLY A 18 -7.46 14.38 -13.03
N ASN A 19 -6.95 15.39 -13.74
CA ASN A 19 -7.75 16.28 -14.59
C ASN A 19 -7.41 16.06 -16.07
N ALA A 20 -8.38 15.51 -16.82
CA ALA A 20 -8.19 15.16 -18.22
C ALA A 20 -7.92 16.40 -19.11
N LYS A 21 -8.69 17.48 -18.91
CA LYS A 21 -8.55 18.71 -19.72
C LYS A 21 -7.20 19.37 -19.48
N GLU A 22 -6.80 19.50 -18.23
CA GLU A 22 -5.50 20.08 -17.87
C GLU A 22 -4.34 19.25 -18.40
N SER A 23 -4.41 17.93 -18.25
CA SER A 23 -3.41 16.99 -18.75
C SER A 23 -3.26 17.05 -20.27
N TYR A 24 -4.37 17.25 -20.98
CA TYR A 24 -4.39 17.42 -22.44
C TYR A 24 -3.65 18.69 -22.89
N ILE A 25 -3.89 19.80 -22.20
CA ILE A 25 -3.20 21.07 -22.49
C ILE A 25 -1.71 20.95 -22.16
N ARG A 26 -1.36 20.41 -20.98
CA ARG A 26 0.04 20.19 -20.56
C ARG A 26 0.81 19.24 -21.49
N ALA A 27 0.13 18.25 -22.06
CA ALA A 27 0.71 17.32 -23.04
C ALA A 27 0.97 17.96 -24.42
N GLY A 28 0.65 19.25 -24.61
CA GLY A 28 0.97 20.01 -25.82
C GLY A 28 -0.06 19.87 -26.94
N TYR A 29 -1.30 19.51 -26.63
CA TYR A 29 -2.38 19.54 -27.62
C TYR A 29 -2.96 20.95 -27.76
N ILE A 30 -3.02 21.43 -29.00
CA ILE A 30 -3.50 22.77 -29.34
C ILE A 30 -5.04 22.75 -29.35
N SER A 31 -5.66 23.04 -28.21
CA SER A 31 -7.11 23.16 -28.08
C SER A 31 -7.46 23.94 -26.81
N THR A 32 -8.58 24.65 -26.82
CA THR A 32 -9.06 25.45 -25.68
C THR A 32 -10.52 25.12 -25.36
N GLY A 33 -10.95 25.44 -24.14
CA GLY A 33 -12.34 25.28 -23.72
C GLY A 33 -12.85 23.83 -23.83
N ASN A 34 -14.06 23.67 -24.37
CA ASN A 34 -14.76 22.38 -24.50
C ASN A 34 -14.08 21.43 -25.50
N ALA A 35 -13.34 21.96 -26.49
CA ALA A 35 -12.64 21.14 -27.47
C ALA A 35 -11.48 20.35 -26.84
N ALA A 36 -10.81 20.93 -25.84
CA ALA A 36 -9.75 20.25 -25.09
C ALA A 36 -10.30 19.08 -24.26
N GLU A 37 -11.47 19.26 -23.67
CA GLU A 37 -12.13 18.22 -22.87
C GLU A 37 -12.62 17.07 -23.74
N ALA A 38 -13.27 17.35 -24.87
CA ALA A 38 -13.68 16.33 -25.83
C ALA A 38 -12.48 15.53 -26.36
N GLY A 39 -11.37 16.22 -26.69
CA GLY A 39 -10.12 15.59 -27.10
C GLY A 39 -9.50 14.71 -26.01
N ALA A 40 -9.49 15.20 -24.77
CA ALA A 40 -8.98 14.44 -23.63
C ALA A 40 -9.79 13.15 -23.37
N VAL A 41 -11.13 13.23 -23.42
CA VAL A 41 -12.01 12.06 -23.30
C VAL A 41 -11.76 11.06 -24.43
N GLN A 42 -11.54 11.54 -25.66
CA GLN A 42 -11.21 10.65 -26.76
C GLN A 42 -9.87 9.93 -26.57
N ILE A 43 -8.86 10.61 -26.01
CA ILE A 43 -7.58 9.98 -25.65
C ILE A 43 -7.78 8.95 -24.53
N LEU A 44 -8.59 9.25 -23.51
CA LEU A 44 -8.92 8.31 -22.44
C LEU A 44 -9.72 7.10 -22.93
N ARG A 45 -10.48 7.20 -24.03
CA ARG A 45 -11.14 6.04 -24.65
C ARG A 45 -10.17 5.13 -25.40
N ASN A 46 -8.96 5.58 -25.67
CA ASN A 46 -7.97 4.76 -26.35
C ASN A 46 -7.44 3.67 -25.40
N ILE A 47 -7.74 2.41 -25.72
CA ILE A 47 -7.37 1.23 -24.94
C ILE A 47 -5.88 1.26 -24.56
N LYS A 48 -4.99 1.67 -25.47
CA LYS A 48 -3.55 1.67 -25.22
C LYS A 48 -3.10 2.72 -24.21
N VAL A 49 -3.79 3.86 -24.18
CA VAL A 49 -3.52 4.91 -23.20
C VAL A 49 -4.00 4.47 -21.83
N ASN A 50 -5.19 3.86 -21.74
CA ASN A 50 -5.66 3.26 -20.49
C ASN A 50 -4.75 2.14 -19.99
N SER A 51 -4.29 1.25 -20.87
CA SER A 51 -3.34 0.20 -20.48
C SER A 51 -2.04 0.80 -19.93
N TYR A 52 -1.51 1.85 -20.57
CA TYR A 52 -0.32 2.55 -20.07
C TYR A 52 -0.57 3.26 -18.73
N ILE A 53 -1.74 3.88 -18.53
CA ILE A 53 -2.12 4.49 -17.25
C ILE A 53 -2.19 3.43 -16.16
N ALA A 54 -2.84 2.30 -16.42
CA ALA A 54 -2.96 1.20 -15.47
C ALA A 54 -1.60 0.62 -15.08
N GLU A 55 -0.74 0.33 -16.07
CA GLU A 55 0.62 -0.18 -15.84
C GLU A 55 1.46 0.80 -15.01
N ARG A 56 1.36 2.10 -15.29
CA ARG A 56 2.09 3.14 -14.53
C ARG A 56 1.57 3.32 -13.13
N MET A 57 0.25 3.26 -12.92
CA MET A 57 -0.33 3.30 -11.57
C MET A 57 0.05 2.05 -10.76
N GLU A 58 -0.02 0.86 -11.35
CA GLU A 58 0.40 -0.39 -10.71
C GLU A 58 1.89 -0.34 -10.34
N SER A 59 2.74 0.18 -11.25
CA SER A 59 4.17 0.34 -10.98
C SER A 59 4.42 1.32 -9.83
N LYS A 60 3.70 2.46 -9.80
CA LYS A 60 3.81 3.45 -8.72
C LYS A 60 3.29 2.92 -7.38
N ASP A 61 2.25 2.09 -7.38
CA ASP A 61 1.74 1.48 -6.17
C ASP A 61 2.70 0.42 -5.62
N LYS A 62 3.34 -0.38 -6.50
CA LYS A 62 4.45 -1.28 -6.11
C LYS A 62 5.66 -0.53 -5.57
N GLU A 63 5.98 0.64 -6.10
CA GLU A 63 7.10 1.46 -5.63
C GLU A 63 6.80 2.19 -4.31
N ARG A 64 5.52 2.44 -4.01
CA ARG A 64 5.09 3.24 -2.83
C ARG A 64 4.69 2.39 -1.62
N ILE A 65 4.25 1.15 -1.83
CA ILE A 65 3.76 0.26 -0.77
C ILE A 65 4.36 -1.13 -0.99
N ASP A 66 5.04 -1.66 0.04
CA ASP A 66 5.50 -3.06 0.03
C ASP A 66 4.30 -3.99 -0.18
N SER A 67 4.43 -4.91 -1.13
CA SER A 67 3.41 -5.93 -1.34
C SER A 67 3.33 -6.89 -0.14
N GLN A 68 2.20 -7.59 0.02
CA GLN A 68 2.10 -8.63 1.06
C GLN A 68 3.21 -9.69 0.94
N ASP A 69 3.58 -10.05 -0.29
CA ASP A 69 4.62 -11.04 -0.55
C ASP A 69 6.01 -10.52 -0.18
N GLU A 70 6.30 -9.25 -0.47
CA GLU A 70 7.56 -8.58 -0.11
C GLU A 70 7.73 -8.43 1.41
N ILE A 71 6.64 -8.15 2.14
CA ILE A 71 6.65 -8.15 3.60
C ILE A 71 6.99 -9.55 4.13
N LEU A 72 6.36 -10.60 3.57
CA LEU A 72 6.61 -11.98 3.99
C LEU A 72 8.01 -12.45 3.64
N GLU A 73 8.53 -12.08 2.47
CA GLU A 73 9.90 -12.34 2.06
C GLU A 73 10.90 -11.68 3.01
N THR A 74 10.69 -10.40 3.33
CA THR A 74 11.54 -9.66 4.27
C THR A 74 11.52 -10.27 5.66
N LEU A 75 10.34 -10.61 6.21
CA LEU A 75 10.24 -11.32 7.50
C LEU A 75 10.97 -12.67 7.46
N THR A 76 10.91 -13.38 6.32
CA THR A 76 11.60 -14.66 6.14
C THR A 76 13.12 -14.49 6.12
N ARG A 77 13.64 -13.48 5.41
CA ARG A 77 15.08 -13.14 5.39
C ARG A 77 15.59 -12.75 6.77
N ILE A 78 14.83 -11.93 7.51
CA ILE A 78 15.14 -11.57 8.90
C ILE A 78 15.21 -12.83 9.77
N LEU A 79 14.21 -13.71 9.68
CA LEU A 79 14.16 -14.96 10.44
C LEU A 79 15.36 -15.87 10.14
N ARG A 80 15.78 -15.95 8.88
CA ARG A 80 16.98 -16.71 8.46
C ARG A 80 18.30 -16.03 8.86
N GLY A 81 18.26 -14.73 9.18
CA GLY A 81 19.44 -13.93 9.50
C GLY A 81 20.22 -13.49 8.28
N GLU A 82 19.54 -13.34 7.14
CA GLU A 82 20.12 -12.94 5.86
C GLU A 82 20.19 -11.40 5.70
N GLU A 83 19.52 -10.65 6.57
CA GLU A 83 19.59 -9.19 6.65
C GLU A 83 20.78 -8.74 7.52
N TYR A 84 21.20 -7.48 7.36
CA TYR A 84 22.29 -6.90 8.16
C TYR A 84 22.02 -5.43 8.50
N GLU A 85 22.28 -5.07 9.75
CA GLU A 85 22.30 -3.69 10.23
C GLU A 85 23.73 -3.24 10.50
N GLU A 86 24.05 -1.98 10.18
CA GLU A 86 25.32 -1.38 10.59
C GLU A 86 25.21 -0.83 12.02
N ILE A 87 26.00 -1.38 12.94
CA ILE A 87 26.03 -0.90 14.32
C ILE A 87 27.40 -0.29 14.67
N PRO A 88 27.43 0.80 15.47
CA PRO A 88 28.68 1.34 15.97
C PRO A 88 29.22 0.44 17.09
N ILE A 89 30.49 0.02 16.96
CA ILE A 89 31.24 -0.65 18.02
C ILE A 89 32.40 0.24 18.48
N GLY A 90 32.64 0.25 19.79
CA GLY A 90 33.76 0.97 20.38
C GLY A 90 35.09 0.27 20.09
N ILE A 91 36.09 1.03 19.67
CA ILE A 91 37.46 0.56 19.50
C ILE A 91 38.41 1.22 20.51
N VAL A 92 39.60 0.65 20.67
CA VAL A 92 40.64 1.16 21.58
C VAL A 92 40.92 2.63 21.26
N GLY A 93 40.92 3.48 22.29
CA GLY A 93 41.12 4.93 22.15
C GLY A 93 39.83 5.76 22.05
N GLY A 94 38.65 5.14 22.23
CA GLY A 94 37.37 5.86 22.34
C GLY A 94 36.73 6.23 20.99
N ALA A 95 37.30 5.79 19.88
CA ALA A 95 36.69 5.90 18.56
C ALA A 95 35.61 4.83 18.35
N GLN A 96 34.75 5.03 17.36
CA GLN A 96 33.70 4.08 16.95
C GLN A 96 33.89 3.67 15.49
N MET A 97 33.54 2.43 15.18
CA MET A 97 33.52 1.90 13.82
C MET A 97 32.16 1.26 13.53
N LEU A 98 31.61 1.45 12.32
CA LEU A 98 30.42 0.76 11.87
C LEU A 98 30.77 -0.67 11.45
N THR A 99 30.03 -1.66 11.97
CA THR A 99 30.21 -3.07 11.66
C THR A 99 28.86 -3.70 11.31
N PRO A 100 28.77 -4.51 10.24
CA PRO A 100 27.55 -5.22 9.91
C PRO A 100 27.25 -6.30 10.95
N LYS A 101 26.02 -6.32 11.44
CA LYS A 101 25.51 -7.29 12.39
C LYS A 101 24.22 -7.89 11.85
N PRO A 102 24.07 -9.22 11.81
CA PRO A 102 22.80 -9.83 11.41
C PRO A 102 21.72 -9.63 12.48
N PRO A 103 20.43 -9.82 12.15
CA PRO A 103 19.34 -9.79 13.10
C PRO A 103 19.64 -10.63 14.33
N SER A 104 19.44 -10.01 15.50
CA SER A 104 19.53 -10.64 16.80
C SER A 104 18.48 -11.75 16.95
N THR A 105 18.68 -12.63 17.92
CA THR A 105 17.70 -13.68 18.25
C THR A 105 16.32 -13.11 18.54
N LYS A 106 16.24 -11.93 19.18
CA LYS A 106 14.97 -11.27 19.47
C LYS A 106 14.25 -10.85 18.19
N GLU A 107 14.93 -10.20 17.26
CA GLU A 107 14.34 -9.76 15.98
C GLU A 107 13.90 -10.94 15.13
N ARG A 108 14.64 -12.05 15.17
CA ARG A 108 14.24 -13.31 14.52
C ARG A 108 13.00 -13.90 15.16
N LEU A 109 12.90 -13.90 16.49
CA LEU A 109 11.71 -14.36 17.20
C LEU A 109 10.49 -13.50 16.88
N ASP A 110 10.65 -12.18 16.80
CA ASP A 110 9.59 -11.26 16.42
C ASP A 110 9.13 -11.52 14.97
N ALA A 111 10.06 -11.81 14.05
CA ALA A 111 9.72 -12.20 12.67
C ALA A 111 8.98 -13.55 12.61
N ALA A 112 9.44 -14.54 13.38
CA ALA A 112 8.76 -15.83 13.52
C ALA A 112 7.34 -15.64 14.08
N GLU A 113 7.16 -14.78 15.08
CA GLU A 113 5.89 -14.43 15.71
C GLU A 113 4.94 -13.67 14.76
N LYS A 114 5.45 -12.98 13.74
CA LYS A 114 4.57 -12.38 12.72
C LYS A 114 4.14 -13.43 11.69
N LEU A 115 5.07 -14.27 11.25
CA LEU A 115 4.82 -15.29 10.23
C LEU A 115 3.87 -16.38 10.70
N GLY A 116 4.04 -16.92 11.91
CA GLY A 116 3.09 -17.92 12.41
C GLY A 116 1.67 -17.39 12.65
N LYS A 117 1.46 -16.06 12.73
CA LYS A 117 0.15 -15.43 13.04
C LYS A 117 -0.65 -15.49 11.76
N ARG A 118 0.04 -15.15 10.67
CA ARG A 118 -0.41 -15.35 9.30
C ARG A 118 -0.73 -16.83 9.01
N TYR A 119 0.08 -17.77 9.49
CA TYR A 119 -0.13 -19.21 9.28
C TYR A 119 -1.07 -19.87 10.31
N GLY A 120 -1.62 -19.12 11.27
CA GLY A 120 -2.51 -19.66 12.30
C GLY A 120 -1.85 -20.69 13.23
N LEU A 121 -0.54 -20.60 13.43
CA LEU A 121 0.21 -21.53 14.29
C LEU A 121 -0.10 -21.33 15.78
N TRP A 122 -0.51 -20.13 16.18
CA TRP A 122 -0.92 -19.86 17.56
C TRP A 122 -2.43 -19.73 17.65
N LYS A 123 -2.98 -20.29 18.72
CA LYS A 123 -4.38 -20.16 19.07
C LYS A 123 -4.48 -19.12 20.17
N ASP A 124 -5.05 -17.96 19.86
CA ASP A 124 -5.40 -16.98 20.88
C ASP A 124 -6.68 -17.46 21.57
N VAL A 125 -6.61 -17.70 22.89
CA VAL A 125 -7.80 -17.99 23.69
C VAL A 125 -8.45 -16.65 24.01
N ILE A 126 -9.53 -16.32 23.30
CA ILE A 126 -10.35 -15.14 23.59
C ILE A 126 -11.45 -15.56 24.57
N ASP A 127 -11.34 -15.11 25.82
CA ASP A 127 -12.41 -15.31 26.81
C ASP A 127 -13.50 -14.25 26.59
N VAL A 128 -14.58 -14.62 25.92
CA VAL A 128 -15.70 -13.72 25.62
C VAL A 128 -16.78 -13.90 26.68
N THR A 129 -16.75 -13.07 27.72
CA THR A 129 -17.85 -12.96 28.68
C THR A 129 -19.06 -12.27 28.02
N HIS A 130 -19.99 -13.06 27.47
CA HIS A 130 -21.26 -12.56 26.95
C HIS A 130 -22.14 -12.06 28.11
N LYS A 131 -22.28 -10.74 28.27
CA LYS A 131 -23.38 -10.17 29.04
C LYS A 131 -24.63 -10.18 28.16
N LEU A 132 -25.51 -11.16 28.38
CA LEU A 132 -26.83 -11.18 27.74
C LEU A 132 -27.61 -9.91 28.17
N PRO A 133 -28.21 -9.15 27.24
CA PRO A 133 -29.05 -8.03 27.61
C PRO A 133 -30.29 -8.51 28.38
N THR A 134 -30.53 -7.95 29.56
CA THR A 134 -31.80 -8.13 30.27
C THR A 134 -32.83 -7.18 29.67
N PHE A 135 -33.88 -7.73 29.07
CA PHE A 135 -35.03 -6.95 28.64
C PHE A 135 -35.90 -6.64 29.86
N VAL A 136 -35.97 -5.36 30.24
CA VAL A 136 -36.96 -4.87 31.20
C VAL A 136 -38.22 -4.55 30.40
N ASN A 137 -39.28 -5.33 30.58
CA ASN A 137 -40.60 -4.99 30.03
C ASN A 137 -41.25 -3.94 30.94
N ASP A 138 -41.06 -2.67 30.63
CA ASP A 138 -41.76 -1.52 31.26
C ASP A 138 -43.08 -1.19 30.55
N VAL A 139 -43.75 -2.17 29.94
CA VAL A 139 -45.07 -1.95 29.35
C VAL A 139 -46.08 -2.11 30.49
N PRO A 140 -46.78 -1.04 30.92
CA PRO A 140 -47.89 -1.18 31.86
C PRO A 140 -48.95 -2.08 31.22
N GLU A 141 -49.44 -3.06 31.97
CA GLU A 141 -50.68 -3.75 31.59
C GLU A 141 -51.77 -2.67 31.55
N ASP A 142 -52.30 -2.40 30.35
CA ASP A 142 -53.49 -1.57 30.21
C ASP A 142 -54.60 -2.29 31.01
N ASP A 143 -55.04 -1.67 32.10
CA ASP A 143 -56.20 -2.12 32.88
C ASP A 143 -57.43 -2.05 31.95
N ASP A 144 -57.78 -3.17 31.34
CA ASP A 144 -59.07 -3.38 30.69
C ASP A 144 -60.16 -3.37 31.77
N SER A 145 -60.77 -2.20 32.05
CA SER A 145 -62.06 -2.04 32.78
C SER A 145 -62.72 -0.68 32.57
#